data_AF-A0AAV4BWU4-F1
#
_entry.id   AF-A0AAV4BWU4-F1
#
_cell.length_a   1.000
_cell.length_b   1.000
_cell.length_c   1.000
_cell.angle_alpha   90.00
_cell.angle_beta   90.00
_cell.angle_gamma   90.00
#
_symmetry.space_group_name_H-M   'P 1'
#
loop_
_entity.id
_entity.type
_entity.pdbx_description
1 polymer ?
#
loop_
_entity_poly.entity_id
_entity_poly.type
_entity_poly.pdbx_seq_one_letter_code
_entity_poly.pdbx_strand_id
1 'polypeptide(L)'
;MELEDCRRKKADQGSHECEVLNADSEAAESAYNWENCTKNPGHANFIPVHELKLDYLPEWCRYQSVLKNVRTIAALTVRLRVFYTSYERPDGYSFSQHRGSDVLHTGSAWIGIIQHFTGTCQCPECANSSSPFKNYYIIHIHTACHVVYNTEEAKSTKVDVFYDDEAAMAESRTKTLTGLSVICKEELRDICIFGCATHDKTLVKYLRGETRKIEHAYPYDRLWKVWFRRKWQRLCVVVSHPHGQPKQVTIGEARKLLLVLEENFTYTAETCPGSSGAPVIVLVFREKGKYWNSGPRCDLTFLAPHSQWLAEADMQLNQSGCGSELASWDFPSKPLNKGLLMIHKKDTF
;
A
#
# COMPACT_ATOMS: atom_id res chain seq x y z
N MET A 1 29.80 -4.49 9.90
CA MET A 1 29.66 -4.17 8.47
C MET A 1 28.19 -3.93 8.15
N GLU A 2 27.33 -4.89 8.45
CA GLU A 2 25.87 -4.80 8.20
C GLU A 2 25.17 -3.57 8.81
N LEU A 3 25.46 -3.21 10.07
CA LEU A 3 24.84 -2.02 10.70
C LEU A 3 25.19 -0.71 9.97
N GLU A 4 26.40 -0.61 9.42
CA GLU A 4 26.80 0.57 8.66
C GLU A 4 26.13 0.59 7.28
N ASP A 5 25.92 -0.57 6.67
CA ASP A 5 25.20 -0.70 5.40
C ASP A 5 23.74 -0.29 5.56
N CYS A 6 23.06 -0.74 6.63
CA CYS A 6 21.71 -0.31 6.96
C CYS A 6 21.61 1.21 7.12
N ARG A 7 22.54 1.84 7.86
CA ARG A 7 22.57 3.31 8.05
C ARG A 7 22.77 4.05 6.72
N ARG A 8 23.73 3.61 5.91
CA ARG A 8 24.00 4.21 4.60
C ARG A 8 22.79 4.07 3.67
N LYS A 9 22.09 2.93 3.70
CA LYS A 9 20.89 2.71 2.88
C LYS A 9 19.71 3.55 3.36
N LYS A 10 19.55 3.68 4.68
CA LYS A 10 18.54 4.57 5.27
C LYS A 10 18.75 6.03 4.89
N ALA A 11 19.99 6.48 4.70
CA ALA A 11 20.29 7.83 4.23
C ALA A 11 20.02 8.03 2.72
N ASP A 12 20.10 6.95 1.93
CA ASP A 12 19.94 6.98 0.46
C ASP A 12 18.48 6.97 -0.02
N GLN A 13 17.51 6.87 0.88
CA GLN A 13 16.09 6.90 0.49
C GLN A 13 15.51 8.32 0.36
N GLY A 14 16.25 9.36 0.76
CA GLY A 14 15.77 10.74 0.74
C GLY A 14 14.55 10.96 1.64
N SER A 15 13.48 11.54 1.07
CA SER A 15 12.20 11.82 1.73
C SER A 15 11.23 10.64 1.76
N HIS A 16 11.58 9.53 1.09
CA HIS A 16 10.76 8.35 1.06
C HIS A 16 10.80 7.61 2.41
N GLU A 17 9.71 6.97 2.76
CA GLU A 17 9.50 6.41 4.09
C GLU A 17 9.51 4.87 4.07
N CYS A 18 10.58 4.28 3.54
CA CYS A 18 10.88 2.87 3.75
C CYS A 18 11.61 2.71 5.09
N GLU A 19 11.40 1.60 5.80
CA GLU A 19 12.22 1.27 6.96
C GLU A 19 13.34 0.33 6.53
N VAL A 20 14.58 0.63 6.89
CA VAL A 20 15.73 -0.22 6.60
C VAL A 20 16.09 -0.96 7.88
N LEU A 21 16.19 -2.28 7.81
CA LEU A 21 16.43 -3.16 8.96
C LEU A 21 17.55 -4.14 8.64
N ASN A 22 18.23 -4.63 9.66
CA ASN A 22 19.05 -5.82 9.60
C ASN A 22 18.12 -7.05 9.61
N ALA A 23 18.28 -7.92 8.62
CA ALA A 23 17.45 -9.11 8.44
C ALA A 23 17.55 -10.09 9.63
N ASP A 24 18.71 -10.20 10.27
CA ASP A 24 18.94 -11.13 11.39
C ASP A 24 18.31 -10.64 12.71
N SER A 25 17.94 -9.36 12.77
CA SER A 25 17.34 -8.74 13.94
C SER A 25 16.09 -7.91 13.61
N GLU A 26 15.35 -8.29 12.56
CA GLU A 26 14.19 -7.54 12.02
C GLU A 26 13.25 -7.07 13.14
N ALA A 27 12.80 -7.98 14.00
CA ALA A 27 11.84 -7.67 15.06
C ALA A 27 12.43 -6.74 16.14
N ALA A 28 13.68 -6.98 16.56
CA ALA A 28 14.33 -6.18 17.60
C ALA A 28 14.65 -4.76 17.12
N GLU A 29 15.14 -4.62 15.88
CA GLU A 29 15.42 -3.31 15.30
C GLU A 29 14.13 -2.55 14.95
N SER A 30 13.10 -3.26 14.48
CA SER A 30 11.76 -2.69 14.29
C SER A 30 11.22 -2.12 15.61
N ALA A 31 11.34 -2.86 16.72
CA ALA A 31 10.91 -2.41 18.05
C ALA A 31 11.73 -1.20 18.53
N TYR A 32 13.06 -1.26 18.38
CA TYR A 32 13.94 -0.15 18.74
C TYR A 32 13.61 1.12 17.93
N ASN A 33 13.40 1.01 16.62
CA ASN A 33 13.07 2.14 15.75
C ASN A 33 11.70 2.72 16.07
N TRP A 34 10.74 1.90 16.48
CA TRP A 34 9.45 2.34 17.00
C TRP A 34 9.64 3.14 18.30
N GLU A 35 10.30 2.59 19.31
CA GLU A 35 10.50 3.30 20.59
C GLU A 35 11.27 4.62 20.44
N ASN A 36 12.21 4.69 19.50
CA ASN A 36 13.10 5.83 19.28
C ASN A 36 12.69 6.69 18.07
N CYS A 37 11.44 6.60 17.61
CA CYS A 37 10.99 7.38 16.47
C CYS A 37 10.99 8.89 16.77
N THR A 38 11.70 9.65 15.94
CA THR A 38 11.77 11.11 16.07
C THR A 38 10.67 11.84 15.30
N LYS A 39 10.06 11.20 14.29
CA LYS A 39 9.01 11.81 13.46
C LYS A 39 7.70 11.94 14.21
N ASN A 40 7.27 10.85 14.86
CA ASN A 40 6.04 10.80 15.68
C ASN A 40 6.37 10.19 17.06
N PRO A 41 7.00 10.95 17.98
CA PRO A 41 7.41 10.43 19.28
C PRO A 41 6.24 9.81 20.06
N GLY A 42 6.39 8.55 20.45
CA GLY A 42 5.38 7.78 21.20
C GLY A 42 4.15 7.37 20.39
N HIS A 43 4.08 7.71 19.09
CA HIS A 43 3.06 7.23 18.15
C HIS A 43 1.62 7.37 18.63
N ALA A 44 1.30 8.45 19.34
CA ALA A 44 0.02 8.61 20.04
C ALA A 44 -1.22 8.52 19.13
N ASN A 45 -1.09 8.84 17.83
CA ASN A 45 -2.17 8.77 16.85
C ASN A 45 -2.16 7.49 15.99
N PHE A 46 -1.27 6.55 16.27
CA PHE A 46 -1.24 5.24 15.63
C PHE A 46 -2.13 4.27 16.39
N ILE A 47 -3.20 3.83 15.75
CA ILE A 47 -4.21 2.95 16.34
C ILE A 47 -3.93 1.53 15.86
N PRO A 48 -3.63 0.57 16.75
CA PRO A 48 -3.50 -0.83 16.36
C PRO A 48 -4.79 -1.29 15.68
N VAL A 49 -4.69 -1.98 14.54
CA VAL A 49 -5.87 -2.31 13.72
C VAL A 49 -6.93 -3.10 14.51
N HIS A 50 -6.50 -3.95 15.44
CA HIS A 50 -7.37 -4.76 16.28
C HIS A 50 -8.08 -3.94 17.38
N GLU A 51 -7.57 -2.77 17.73
CA GLU A 51 -8.16 -1.84 18.69
C GLU A 51 -9.09 -0.80 18.04
N LEU A 52 -9.03 -0.64 16.71
CA LEU A 52 -9.80 0.36 15.98
C LEU A 52 -11.31 0.21 16.27
N LYS A 53 -11.88 1.25 16.89
CA LYS A 53 -13.29 1.39 17.26
C LYS A 53 -13.88 2.68 16.68
N LEU A 54 -15.19 2.85 16.85
CA LEU A 54 -15.94 3.95 16.27
C LEU A 54 -15.57 5.32 16.89
N ASP A 55 -15.22 5.32 18.17
CA ASP A 55 -14.81 6.49 18.95
C ASP A 55 -13.49 7.12 18.48
N TYR A 56 -12.60 6.35 17.88
CA TYR A 56 -11.39 6.88 17.21
C TYR A 56 -11.69 7.71 15.97
N LEU A 57 -12.87 7.55 15.35
CA LEU A 57 -13.27 8.40 14.23
C LEU A 57 -13.71 9.78 14.74
N PRO A 58 -13.45 10.86 13.99
CA PRO A 58 -14.02 12.17 14.27
C PRO A 58 -15.55 12.12 14.40
N GLU A 59 -16.10 12.88 15.34
CA GLU A 59 -17.52 12.83 15.71
C GLU A 59 -18.47 12.91 14.51
N TRP A 60 -18.17 13.82 13.57
CA TRP A 60 -18.95 14.07 12.36
C TRP A 60 -18.98 12.90 11.36
N CYS A 61 -18.11 11.90 11.50
CA CYS A 61 -18.06 10.71 10.67
C CYS A 61 -18.11 9.37 11.45
N ARG A 62 -18.59 9.36 12.69
CA ARG A 62 -18.77 8.15 13.52
C ARG A 62 -19.94 7.26 13.02
N TYR A 63 -19.81 6.74 11.81
CA TYR A 63 -20.76 5.79 11.21
C TYR A 63 -20.17 4.38 11.15
N GLN A 64 -20.98 3.37 11.44
CA GLN A 64 -20.56 1.96 11.35
C GLN A 64 -20.09 1.57 9.94
N SER A 65 -20.67 2.18 8.90
CA SER A 65 -20.22 2.00 7.52
C SER A 65 -18.80 2.51 7.29
N VAL A 66 -18.41 3.62 7.91
CA VAL A 66 -17.05 4.19 7.81
C VAL A 66 -16.06 3.27 8.50
N LEU A 67 -16.33 2.87 9.74
CA LEU A 67 -15.49 1.91 10.47
C LEU A 67 -15.33 0.60 9.70
N LYS A 68 -16.43 0.08 9.12
CA LYS A 68 -16.40 -1.12 8.30
C LYS A 68 -15.52 -0.95 7.06
N ASN A 69 -15.59 0.20 6.39
CA ASN A 69 -14.74 0.48 5.22
C ASN A 69 -13.27 0.51 5.61
N VAL A 70 -12.90 1.22 6.70
CA VAL A 70 -11.52 1.26 7.19
C VAL A 70 -11.01 -0.14 7.53
N ARG A 71 -11.79 -0.95 8.25
CA ARG A 71 -11.45 -2.35 8.54
C ARG A 71 -11.29 -3.21 7.29
N THR A 72 -12.12 -2.99 6.28
CA THR A 72 -12.03 -3.70 5.00
C THR A 72 -10.71 -3.37 4.29
N ILE A 73 -10.30 -2.10 4.26
CA ILE A 73 -8.99 -1.73 3.69
C ILE A 73 -7.85 -2.30 4.53
N ALA A 74 -7.98 -2.30 5.85
CA ALA A 74 -6.99 -2.88 6.73
C ALA A 74 -6.82 -4.39 6.51
N ALA A 75 -7.89 -5.12 6.22
CA ALA A 75 -7.83 -6.54 5.87
C ALA A 75 -7.09 -6.81 4.55
N LEU A 76 -7.05 -5.83 3.64
CA LEU A 76 -6.31 -5.89 2.37
C LEU A 76 -4.92 -5.28 2.43
N THR A 77 -4.57 -4.59 3.52
CA THR A 77 -3.24 -4.00 3.71
C THR A 77 -2.25 -5.07 4.15
N VAL A 78 -1.06 -5.06 3.56
CA VAL A 78 0.00 -6.05 3.78
C VAL A 78 1.33 -5.37 4.06
N ARG A 79 2.23 -6.09 4.75
CA ARG A 79 3.62 -5.67 4.97
C ARG A 79 4.51 -6.23 3.87
N LEU A 80 5.42 -5.42 3.37
CA LEU A 80 6.45 -5.84 2.41
C LEU A 80 7.80 -5.95 3.10
N ARG A 81 8.54 -7.00 2.78
CA ARG A 81 9.95 -7.19 3.12
C ARG A 81 10.74 -7.44 1.84
N VAL A 82 11.55 -6.47 1.45
CA VAL A 82 12.27 -6.46 0.18
C VAL A 82 13.75 -6.74 0.45
N PHE A 83 14.20 -7.93 0.04
CA PHE A 83 15.53 -8.45 0.36
C PHE A 83 16.59 -8.17 -0.72
N TYR A 84 16.27 -7.37 -1.73
CA TYR A 84 17.21 -7.05 -2.80
C TYR A 84 16.93 -5.67 -3.38
N THR A 85 18.00 -4.94 -3.72
CA THR A 85 17.91 -3.68 -4.46
C THR A 85 18.53 -3.85 -5.84
N SER A 86 17.74 -3.64 -6.88
CA SER A 86 18.11 -3.89 -8.27
C SER A 86 19.18 -2.93 -8.79
N TYR A 87 20.09 -3.44 -9.61
CA TYR A 87 21.04 -2.62 -10.39
C TYR A 87 20.37 -1.66 -11.37
N GLU A 88 19.11 -1.87 -11.72
CA GLU A 88 18.36 -1.04 -12.67
C GLU A 88 17.72 0.21 -12.04
N ARG A 89 17.83 0.41 -10.71
CA ARG A 89 17.36 1.67 -10.11
C ARG A 89 18.06 2.86 -10.77
N PRO A 90 17.39 3.98 -11.10
CA PRO A 90 18.03 5.13 -11.75
C PRO A 90 18.96 5.89 -10.80
N ASP A 91 19.94 6.62 -11.33
CA ASP A 91 20.83 7.44 -10.50
C ASP A 91 20.05 8.55 -9.79
N GLY A 92 20.34 8.76 -8.51
CA GLY A 92 19.64 9.75 -7.68
C GLY A 92 18.24 9.31 -7.23
N TYR A 93 17.80 8.10 -7.61
CA TYR A 93 16.57 7.51 -7.10
C TYR A 93 16.81 6.84 -5.74
N SER A 94 15.74 6.60 -4.98
CA SER A 94 15.81 5.95 -3.66
C SER A 94 16.57 4.63 -3.75
N PHE A 95 17.55 4.43 -2.86
CA PHE A 95 18.40 3.23 -2.81
C PHE A 95 19.32 3.01 -4.02
N SER A 96 19.50 4.00 -4.90
CA SER A 96 20.38 3.89 -6.06
C SER A 96 21.87 3.70 -5.71
N GLN A 97 22.32 4.14 -4.54
CA GLN A 97 23.70 3.89 -4.05
C GLN A 97 23.86 2.49 -3.45
N HIS A 98 22.76 1.73 -3.32
CA HIS A 98 22.72 0.40 -2.71
C HIS A 98 22.26 -0.69 -3.69
N ARG A 99 22.42 -0.44 -4.99
CA ARG A 99 22.23 -1.42 -6.06
C ARG A 99 23.04 -2.70 -5.80
N GLY A 100 22.42 -3.84 -6.06
CA GLY A 100 23.01 -5.15 -5.81
C GLY A 100 23.07 -5.56 -4.33
N SER A 101 22.59 -4.73 -3.40
CA SER A 101 22.59 -5.07 -1.97
C SER A 101 21.41 -5.93 -1.58
N ASP A 102 21.65 -6.83 -0.61
CA ASP A 102 20.62 -7.64 0.05
C ASP A 102 20.14 -7.04 1.39
N VAL A 103 20.48 -5.76 1.65
CA VAL A 103 20.06 -5.07 2.88
C VAL A 103 18.54 -4.95 2.89
N LEU A 104 17.90 -5.54 3.90
CA LEU A 104 16.45 -5.55 4.03
C LEU A 104 15.90 -4.12 4.16
N HIS A 105 14.87 -3.83 3.39
CA HIS A 105 13.98 -2.72 3.69
C HIS A 105 12.52 -3.17 3.64
N THR A 106 11.68 -2.43 4.34
CA THR A 106 10.26 -2.72 4.49
C THR A 106 9.42 -1.54 4.05
N GLY A 107 8.21 -1.89 3.62
CA GLY A 107 7.18 -0.95 3.23
C GLY A 107 5.81 -1.57 3.43
N SER A 108 4.80 -0.88 2.96
CA SER A 108 3.40 -1.28 2.99
C SER A 108 2.87 -1.46 1.57
N ALA A 109 1.76 -2.18 1.45
CA ALA A 109 1.05 -2.36 0.20
C ALA A 109 -0.41 -2.69 0.46
N TRP A 110 -1.21 -2.78 -0.59
CA TRP A 110 -2.53 -3.37 -0.50
C TRP A 110 -2.81 -4.36 -1.62
N ILE A 111 -3.70 -5.28 -1.32
CA ILE A 111 -4.19 -6.30 -2.25
C ILE A 111 -5.25 -5.68 -3.16
N GLY A 112 -4.99 -5.76 -4.46
CA GLY A 112 -5.92 -5.38 -5.52
C GLY A 112 -6.63 -6.59 -6.12
N ILE A 113 -6.55 -6.71 -7.44
CA ILE A 113 -7.25 -7.74 -8.22
C ILE A 113 -6.68 -9.14 -7.92
N ILE A 114 -7.56 -10.14 -7.83
CA ILE A 114 -7.19 -11.55 -7.65
C ILE A 114 -7.69 -12.39 -8.82
N GLN A 115 -6.76 -12.79 -9.68
CA GLN A 115 -7.04 -13.53 -10.91
C GLN A 115 -6.82 -15.04 -10.72
N HIS A 116 -7.64 -15.86 -11.37
CA HIS A 116 -7.48 -17.32 -11.38
C HIS A 116 -6.83 -17.76 -12.69
N PHE A 117 -5.87 -18.67 -12.60
CA PHE A 117 -5.12 -19.20 -13.74
C PHE A 117 -5.14 -20.72 -13.75
N THR A 118 -5.08 -21.27 -14.97
CA THR A 118 -4.90 -22.70 -15.23
C THR A 118 -3.60 -22.94 -16.00
N GLY A 119 -2.94 -24.07 -15.71
CA GLY A 119 -1.61 -24.40 -16.21
C GLY A 119 -0.57 -24.43 -15.09
N THR A 120 0.68 -24.72 -15.44
CA THR A 120 1.78 -24.86 -14.48
C THR A 120 2.05 -23.53 -13.76
N CYS A 121 1.90 -23.51 -12.44
CA CYS A 121 2.24 -22.35 -11.62
C CYS A 121 3.76 -22.09 -11.64
N GLN A 122 4.15 -20.82 -11.67
CA GLN A 122 5.54 -20.37 -11.72
C GLN A 122 6.07 -19.91 -10.34
N CYS A 123 5.36 -20.19 -9.25
CA CYS A 123 5.87 -19.85 -7.92
C CYS A 123 7.10 -20.70 -7.55
N PRO A 124 7.95 -20.25 -6.61
CA PRO A 124 9.15 -20.99 -6.21
C PRO A 124 8.89 -22.43 -5.78
N GLU A 125 7.77 -22.68 -5.10
CA GLU A 125 7.35 -24.03 -4.67
C GLU A 125 7.04 -24.93 -5.88
N CYS A 126 6.32 -24.42 -6.88
CA CYS A 126 5.95 -25.18 -8.07
C CYS A 126 7.09 -25.33 -9.06
N ALA A 127 7.97 -24.32 -9.18
CA ALA A 127 9.10 -24.34 -10.10
C ALA A 127 10.07 -25.49 -9.81
N ASN A 128 10.20 -25.89 -8.54
CA ASN A 128 11.10 -26.95 -8.09
C ASN A 128 10.36 -28.27 -7.79
N SER A 129 9.04 -28.34 -7.99
CA SER A 129 8.23 -29.51 -7.67
C SER A 129 8.09 -30.43 -8.89
N SER A 130 8.14 -31.74 -8.67
CA SER A 130 7.79 -32.74 -9.70
C SER A 130 6.29 -32.80 -9.99
N SER A 131 5.46 -32.24 -9.09
CA SER A 131 4.01 -32.18 -9.20
C SER A 131 3.50 -30.75 -9.01
N PRO A 132 3.79 -29.83 -9.95
CA PRO A 132 3.38 -28.44 -9.83
C PRO A 132 1.85 -28.30 -9.88
N PHE A 133 1.32 -27.35 -9.11
CA PHE A 133 -0.11 -27.05 -9.14
C PHE A 133 -0.53 -26.52 -10.51
N LYS A 134 -1.67 -27.03 -11.00
CA LYS A 134 -2.26 -26.66 -12.30
C LYS A 134 -3.35 -25.58 -12.20
N ASN A 135 -3.79 -25.28 -10.99
CA ASN A 135 -4.77 -24.24 -10.71
C ASN A 135 -4.21 -23.39 -9.59
N TYR A 136 -4.08 -22.09 -9.85
CA TYR A 136 -3.49 -21.15 -8.91
C TYR A 136 -4.11 -19.77 -9.09
N TYR A 137 -3.79 -18.87 -8.18
CA TYR A 137 -4.24 -17.49 -8.22
C TYR A 137 -3.04 -16.56 -8.24
N ILE A 138 -3.17 -15.44 -8.96
CA ILE A 138 -2.25 -14.31 -8.84
C ILE A 138 -2.99 -13.20 -8.09
N ILE A 139 -2.40 -12.77 -6.98
CA ILE A 139 -2.82 -11.63 -6.18
C ILE A 139 -1.98 -10.43 -6.60
N HIS A 140 -2.63 -9.37 -7.07
CA HIS A 140 -1.96 -8.13 -7.43
C HIS A 140 -1.70 -7.32 -6.17
N ILE A 141 -0.45 -6.95 -5.95
CA ILE A 141 0.01 -6.15 -4.82
C ILE A 141 0.35 -4.76 -5.34
N HIS A 142 -0.33 -3.75 -4.82
CA HIS A 142 -0.12 -2.35 -5.16
C HIS A 142 0.74 -1.69 -4.07
N THR A 143 1.83 -1.04 -4.48
CA THR A 143 2.77 -0.36 -3.59
C THR A 143 3.42 0.81 -4.33
N ALA A 144 4.33 1.50 -3.66
CA ALA A 144 5.12 2.56 -4.28
C ALA A 144 6.29 1.98 -5.10
N CYS A 145 6.63 2.64 -6.21
CA CYS A 145 7.72 2.20 -7.11
C CYS A 145 9.09 2.23 -6.42
N HIS A 146 9.30 3.16 -5.49
CA HIS A 146 10.53 3.21 -4.71
C HIS A 146 10.66 2.07 -3.68
N VAL A 147 9.55 1.41 -3.31
CA VAL A 147 9.55 0.23 -2.43
C VAL A 147 9.93 -1.02 -3.23
N VAL A 148 9.23 -1.29 -4.33
CA VAL A 148 9.55 -2.39 -5.25
C VAL A 148 9.69 -1.82 -6.65
N TYR A 149 10.91 -1.83 -7.17
CA TYR A 149 11.24 -1.13 -8.40
C TYR A 149 11.07 -1.99 -9.66
N ASN A 150 11.44 -3.27 -9.65
CA ASN A 150 11.37 -4.12 -10.84
C ASN A 150 11.06 -5.58 -10.49
N THR A 151 11.02 -6.44 -11.51
CA THR A 151 10.73 -7.88 -11.35
C THR A 151 11.78 -8.60 -10.51
N GLU A 152 13.05 -8.18 -10.51
CA GLU A 152 14.07 -8.79 -9.66
C GLU A 152 13.80 -8.52 -8.18
N GLU A 153 13.52 -7.26 -7.83
CA GLU A 153 13.14 -6.91 -6.45
C GLU A 153 11.84 -7.60 -6.04
N ALA A 154 10.85 -7.68 -6.94
CA ALA A 154 9.59 -8.36 -6.67
C ALA A 154 9.80 -9.86 -6.33
N LYS A 155 10.69 -10.56 -7.04
CA LYS A 155 11.03 -11.96 -6.74
C LYS A 155 11.70 -12.14 -5.38
N SER A 156 12.48 -11.14 -4.97
CA SER A 156 13.11 -11.08 -3.65
C SER A 156 12.22 -10.45 -2.57
N THR A 157 10.94 -10.22 -2.85
CA THR A 157 10.00 -9.61 -1.90
C THR A 157 9.12 -10.68 -1.24
N LYS A 158 9.01 -10.60 0.09
CA LYS A 158 8.02 -11.32 0.90
C LYS A 158 6.87 -10.39 1.26
N VAL A 159 5.65 -10.92 1.19
CA VAL A 159 4.41 -10.17 1.45
C VAL A 159 3.68 -10.84 2.61
N ASP A 160 3.68 -10.18 3.76
CA ASP A 160 3.04 -10.71 4.98
C ASP A 160 1.60 -10.20 5.08
N VAL A 161 0.66 -11.12 4.94
CA VAL A 161 -0.80 -10.90 5.03
C VAL A 161 -1.26 -11.20 6.46
N PHE A 162 -2.12 -10.36 7.04
CA PHE A 162 -2.64 -10.49 8.42
C PHE A 162 -1.58 -10.33 9.53
N TYR A 163 -0.58 -9.48 9.33
CA TYR A 163 0.34 -9.07 10.39
C TYR A 163 -0.28 -7.94 11.24
N ASP A 164 -1.32 -8.28 12.01
CA ASP A 164 -2.22 -7.32 12.66
C ASP A 164 -1.84 -6.98 14.11
N ASP A 165 -1.03 -7.83 14.73
CA ASP A 165 -0.50 -7.68 16.09
C ASP A 165 0.80 -8.51 16.24
N GLU A 166 1.51 -8.34 17.34
CA GLU A 166 2.79 -9.01 17.60
C GLU A 166 2.65 -10.55 17.67
N ALA A 167 1.51 -11.04 18.17
CA ALA A 167 1.25 -12.47 18.30
C ALA A 167 0.93 -13.15 16.96
N ALA A 168 0.55 -12.38 15.93
CA ALA A 168 0.10 -12.91 14.65
C ALA A 168 1.12 -13.83 13.96
N MET A 169 2.41 -13.52 14.10
CA MET A 169 3.50 -14.36 13.60
C MET A 169 3.67 -15.63 14.43
N ALA A 170 3.74 -15.51 15.76
CA ALA A 170 3.92 -16.63 16.68
C ALA A 170 2.75 -17.64 16.60
N GLU A 171 1.54 -17.15 16.35
CA GLU A 171 0.32 -17.96 16.23
C GLU A 171 0.06 -18.44 14.79
N SER A 172 0.98 -18.21 13.85
CA SER A 172 0.84 -18.59 12.43
C SER A 172 -0.43 -18.05 11.75
N ARG A 173 -0.96 -16.93 12.26
CA ARG A 173 -2.07 -16.18 11.65
C ARG A 173 -1.59 -15.44 10.41
N THR A 174 -0.37 -14.93 10.44
CA THR A 174 0.24 -14.29 9.28
C THR A 174 0.51 -15.30 8.16
N LYS A 175 0.15 -14.94 6.93
CA LYS A 175 0.45 -15.71 5.72
C LYS A 175 1.46 -14.95 4.87
N THR A 176 2.59 -15.58 4.55
CA THR A 176 3.63 -14.95 3.73
C THR A 176 3.54 -15.45 2.29
N LEU A 177 3.39 -14.52 1.35
CA LEU A 177 3.48 -14.77 -0.08
C LEU A 177 4.87 -14.35 -0.60
N THR A 178 5.27 -14.88 -1.76
CA THR A 178 6.49 -14.44 -2.47
C THR A 178 6.08 -13.77 -3.77
N GLY A 179 6.68 -12.60 -4.06
CA GLY A 179 6.45 -11.91 -5.32
C GLY A 179 7.02 -12.69 -6.51
N LEU A 180 6.47 -12.43 -7.70
CA LEU A 180 6.84 -13.13 -8.94
C LEU A 180 7.39 -12.20 -10.01
N SER A 181 6.63 -11.17 -10.34
CA SER A 181 6.96 -10.24 -11.42
C SER A 181 6.17 -8.96 -11.30
N VAL A 182 6.78 -7.86 -11.69
CA VAL A 182 6.09 -6.58 -11.88
C VAL A 182 5.17 -6.69 -13.09
N ILE A 183 3.92 -6.29 -12.89
CA ILE A 183 2.85 -6.25 -13.89
C ILE A 183 2.76 -4.85 -14.49
N CYS A 184 2.88 -3.82 -13.65
CA CYS A 184 2.85 -2.42 -14.05
C CYS A 184 3.81 -1.61 -13.16
N LYS A 185 4.54 -0.69 -13.77
CA LYS A 185 5.41 0.27 -13.08
C LYS A 185 5.25 1.63 -13.72
N GLU A 186 5.04 2.66 -12.90
CA GLU A 186 5.00 4.05 -13.34
C GLU A 186 5.84 4.90 -12.39
N GLU A 187 7.10 5.12 -12.77
CA GLU A 187 8.12 5.75 -11.93
C GLU A 187 7.79 7.20 -11.57
N LEU A 188 7.30 8.00 -12.55
CA LEU A 188 6.89 9.39 -12.33
C LEU A 188 5.75 9.52 -11.30
N ARG A 189 4.90 8.48 -11.23
CA ARG A 189 3.78 8.40 -10.31
C ARG A 189 4.11 7.69 -9.01
N ASP A 190 5.31 7.12 -8.94
CA ASP A 190 5.76 6.27 -7.85
C ASP A 190 4.80 5.10 -7.58
N ILE A 191 4.32 4.44 -8.63
CA ILE A 191 3.38 3.31 -8.54
C ILE A 191 4.05 2.03 -9.05
N CYS A 192 3.93 0.95 -8.28
CA CYS A 192 4.26 -0.40 -8.72
C CYS A 192 3.12 -1.38 -8.40
N ILE A 193 2.82 -2.25 -9.36
CA ILE A 193 1.92 -3.39 -9.20
C ILE A 193 2.70 -4.65 -9.57
N PHE A 194 2.77 -5.61 -8.66
CA PHE A 194 3.40 -6.90 -8.91
C PHE A 194 2.51 -8.06 -8.48
N GLY A 195 2.73 -9.23 -9.06
CA GLY A 195 1.95 -10.43 -8.79
C GLY A 195 2.58 -11.32 -7.73
N CYS A 196 1.76 -11.89 -6.85
CA CYS A 196 2.11 -13.00 -5.95
C CYS A 196 1.26 -14.22 -6.29
N ALA A 197 1.88 -15.39 -6.49
CA ALA A 197 1.11 -16.63 -6.68
C ALA A 197 0.73 -17.28 -5.35
N THR A 198 -0.46 -17.87 -5.31
CA THR A 198 -0.90 -18.75 -4.22
C THR A 198 -1.80 -19.87 -4.69
N HIS A 199 -1.78 -20.98 -3.95
CA HIS A 199 -2.68 -22.12 -4.08
C HIS A 199 -3.72 -22.17 -2.95
N ASP A 200 -3.64 -21.26 -1.97
CA ASP A 200 -4.53 -21.22 -0.81
C ASP A 200 -5.89 -20.66 -1.20
N LYS A 201 -6.83 -21.58 -1.46
CA LYS A 201 -8.22 -21.25 -1.80
C LYS A 201 -8.96 -20.55 -0.67
N THR A 202 -8.60 -20.82 0.58
CA THR A 202 -9.24 -20.21 1.75
C THR A 202 -8.85 -18.75 1.85
N LEU A 203 -7.54 -18.47 1.74
CA LEU A 203 -7.02 -17.10 1.67
C LEU A 203 -7.66 -16.32 0.52
N VAL A 204 -7.67 -16.90 -0.69
CA VAL A 204 -8.24 -16.23 -1.87
C VAL A 204 -9.73 -15.96 -1.72
N LYS A 205 -10.49 -16.92 -1.16
CA LYS A 205 -11.93 -16.74 -0.92
C LYS A 205 -12.17 -15.59 0.06
N TYR A 206 -11.39 -15.51 1.13
CA TYR A 206 -11.47 -14.43 2.11
C TYR A 206 -11.16 -13.07 1.45
N LEU A 207 -9.99 -12.96 0.80
CA LEU A 207 -9.55 -11.69 0.21
C LEU A 207 -10.51 -11.20 -0.89
N ARG A 208 -11.02 -12.09 -1.74
CA ARG A 208 -12.06 -11.72 -2.73
C ARG A 208 -13.35 -11.23 -2.08
N GLY A 209 -13.68 -11.74 -0.89
CA GLY A 209 -14.79 -11.25 -0.09
C GLY A 209 -14.58 -9.81 0.34
N GLU A 210 -13.36 -9.48 0.79
CA GLU A 210 -12.99 -8.12 1.20
C GLU A 210 -12.88 -7.15 0.00
N THR A 211 -12.28 -7.55 -1.12
CA THR A 211 -12.18 -6.69 -2.33
C THR A 211 -13.56 -6.32 -2.87
N ARG A 212 -14.51 -7.27 -2.91
CA ARG A 212 -15.89 -7.01 -3.35
C ARG A 212 -16.63 -6.00 -2.48
N LYS A 213 -16.36 -5.97 -1.16
CA LYS A 213 -16.97 -4.97 -0.26
C LYS A 213 -16.55 -3.56 -0.63
N ILE A 214 -15.33 -3.38 -1.13
CA ILE A 214 -14.79 -2.09 -1.56
C ILE A 214 -15.33 -1.69 -2.93
N GLU A 215 -15.36 -2.62 -3.89
CA GLU A 215 -15.93 -2.38 -5.24
C GLU A 215 -17.36 -1.84 -5.15
N HIS A 216 -18.19 -2.41 -4.26
CA HIS A 216 -19.57 -1.95 -4.07
C HIS A 216 -19.67 -0.60 -3.34
N ALA A 217 -18.63 -0.16 -2.65
CA ALA A 217 -18.59 1.15 -1.98
C ALA A 217 -18.22 2.29 -2.95
N TYR A 218 -17.86 1.98 -4.20
CA TYR A 218 -17.25 2.92 -5.15
C TYR A 218 -18.11 3.19 -6.40
N PRO A 219 -19.03 4.17 -6.40
CA PRO A 219 -19.68 4.62 -7.62
C PRO A 219 -18.72 5.54 -8.42
N TYR A 220 -17.99 4.93 -9.37
CA TYR A 220 -16.99 5.54 -10.26
C TYR A 220 -17.35 6.91 -10.84
N ASP A 221 -18.60 7.13 -11.25
CA ASP A 221 -19.03 8.31 -12.02
C ASP A 221 -19.06 9.65 -11.25
N ARG A 222 -18.64 9.70 -9.99
CA ARG A 222 -18.95 10.84 -9.10
C ARG A 222 -17.76 11.65 -8.60
N LEU A 223 -16.54 11.15 -8.76
CA LEU A 223 -15.36 11.77 -8.14
C LEU A 223 -15.16 13.21 -8.60
N TRP A 224 -15.13 13.49 -9.90
CA TRP A 224 -14.87 14.85 -10.38
C TRP A 224 -15.89 15.88 -9.87
N LYS A 225 -17.17 15.50 -9.66
CA LYS A 225 -18.21 16.41 -9.14
C LYS A 225 -18.11 16.66 -7.62
N VAL A 226 -17.45 15.76 -6.88
CA VAL A 226 -17.28 15.80 -5.42
C VAL A 226 -16.20 16.81 -5.02
N TRP A 227 -15.10 16.85 -5.78
CA TRP A 227 -13.88 17.55 -5.36
C TRP A 227 -13.94 19.09 -5.48
N PHE A 228 -14.82 19.65 -6.32
CA PHE A 228 -14.93 21.11 -6.51
C PHE A 228 -15.69 21.86 -5.41
N ARG A 229 -16.25 21.18 -4.39
CA ARG A 229 -17.06 21.83 -3.35
C ARG A 229 -16.23 22.10 -2.08
N ARG A 230 -15.86 23.37 -1.87
CA ARG A 230 -15.03 23.89 -0.77
C ARG A 230 -15.54 23.65 0.67
N LYS A 231 -16.75 23.11 0.87
CA LYS A 231 -17.37 22.96 2.20
C LYS A 231 -17.42 21.51 2.71
N TRP A 232 -16.79 20.56 2.04
CA TRP A 232 -16.89 19.15 2.42
C TRP A 232 -15.74 18.76 3.35
N GLN A 233 -16.10 18.10 4.46
CA GLN A 233 -15.12 17.50 5.37
C GLN A 233 -14.52 16.27 4.70
N ARG A 234 -13.20 16.13 4.81
CA ARG A 234 -12.42 15.08 4.14
C ARG A 234 -11.62 14.33 5.19
N LEU A 235 -12.05 13.12 5.50
CA LEU A 235 -11.31 12.22 6.37
C LEU A 235 -10.23 11.56 5.52
N CYS A 236 -8.98 11.66 5.93
CA CYS A 236 -7.89 10.86 5.39
C CYS A 236 -7.59 9.73 6.35
N VAL A 237 -7.46 8.51 5.83
CA VAL A 237 -7.08 7.33 6.61
C VAL A 237 -5.91 6.66 5.91
N VAL A 238 -4.86 6.36 6.67
CA VAL A 238 -3.73 5.55 6.19
C VAL A 238 -3.69 4.28 7.02
N VAL A 239 -3.57 3.13 6.34
CA VAL A 239 -3.36 1.84 7.01
C VAL A 239 -2.01 1.31 6.57
N SER A 240 -1.09 1.08 7.50
CA SER A 240 0.31 0.78 7.16
C SER A 240 1.03 -0.08 8.20
N HIS A 241 2.28 -0.42 7.91
CA HIS A 241 3.22 -1.14 8.77
C HIS A 241 4.41 -0.24 9.13
N PRO A 242 4.19 0.81 9.94
CA PRO A 242 5.25 1.75 10.34
C PRO A 242 6.38 1.02 11.06
N HIS A 243 7.62 1.35 10.75
CA HIS A 243 8.86 0.74 11.23
C HIS A 243 8.96 -0.78 10.99
N GLY A 244 8.10 -1.35 10.14
CA GLY A 244 7.94 -2.80 10.00
C GLY A 244 7.08 -3.46 11.09
N GLN A 245 6.43 -2.67 11.96
CA GLN A 245 5.58 -3.10 13.06
C GLN A 245 4.24 -3.70 12.59
N PRO A 246 3.49 -4.35 13.50
CA PRO A 246 2.12 -4.74 13.23
C PRO A 246 1.26 -3.57 12.74
N LYS A 247 0.22 -3.92 11.99
CA LYS A 247 -0.61 -2.97 11.25
C LYS A 247 -1.21 -1.88 12.13
N GLN A 248 -0.98 -0.64 11.73
CA GLN A 248 -1.51 0.57 12.38
C GLN A 248 -2.45 1.32 11.45
N VAL A 249 -3.36 2.07 12.05
CA VAL A 249 -4.27 3.00 11.38
C VAL A 249 -4.01 4.40 11.90
N THR A 250 -3.81 5.36 11.02
CA THR A 250 -3.75 6.79 11.36
C THR A 250 -4.87 7.53 10.65
N ILE A 251 -5.38 8.56 11.31
CA ILE A 251 -6.53 9.35 10.84
C ILE A 251 -6.10 10.81 10.80
N GLY A 252 -6.45 11.50 9.72
CA GLY A 252 -6.19 12.92 9.56
C GLY A 252 -7.13 13.56 8.55
N GLU A 253 -6.69 14.66 7.95
CA GLU A 253 -7.45 15.42 6.98
C GLU A 253 -6.71 15.50 5.65
N ALA A 254 -7.46 15.38 4.55
CA ALA A 254 -6.92 15.67 3.22
C ALA A 254 -6.93 17.19 2.96
N ARG A 255 -5.76 17.80 2.73
CA ARG A 255 -5.59 19.27 2.70
C ARG A 255 -5.68 19.85 1.29
N LYS A 256 -4.78 19.46 0.37
CA LYS A 256 -4.63 20.11 -0.94
C LYS A 256 -4.80 19.10 -2.08
N LEU A 257 -5.70 19.41 -3.01
CA LEU A 257 -5.54 19.04 -4.42
C LEU A 257 -5.00 20.29 -5.11
N LEU A 258 -3.82 20.20 -5.71
CA LEU A 258 -3.45 21.15 -6.74
C LEU A 258 -4.28 20.82 -7.97
N LEU A 259 -5.33 21.62 -8.18
CA LEU A 259 -6.21 21.50 -9.32
C LEU A 259 -5.43 21.77 -10.61
N VAL A 260 -5.47 20.77 -11.49
CA VAL A 260 -5.39 20.81 -12.96
C VAL A 260 -4.14 20.16 -13.61
N LEU A 261 -2.97 20.05 -12.98
CA LEU A 261 -1.83 19.35 -13.62
C LEU A 261 -0.86 18.61 -12.67
N GLU A 262 -0.89 18.84 -11.35
CA GLU A 262 0.01 18.18 -10.40
C GLU A 262 -0.80 17.25 -9.48
N GLU A 263 -0.68 15.94 -9.71
CA GLU A 263 -1.58 14.91 -9.17
C GLU A 263 -1.17 14.38 -7.77
N ASN A 264 -0.39 15.15 -7.01
CA ASN A 264 0.05 14.77 -5.66
C ASN A 264 -0.93 15.27 -4.60
N PHE A 265 -1.38 14.37 -3.73
CA PHE A 265 -2.30 14.69 -2.64
C PHE A 265 -1.54 14.85 -1.33
N THR A 266 -1.85 15.90 -0.59
CA THR A 266 -1.28 16.12 0.75
C THR A 266 -2.32 15.89 1.84
N TYR A 267 -1.87 15.31 2.95
CA TYR A 267 -2.73 14.96 4.07
C TYR A 267 -1.98 14.99 5.40
N THR A 268 -2.73 15.03 6.50
CA THR A 268 -2.19 15.13 7.87
C THR A 268 -2.23 13.81 8.64
N ALA A 269 -2.76 12.73 8.07
CA ALA A 269 -2.69 11.41 8.71
C ALA A 269 -1.21 11.02 8.86
N GLU A 270 -0.80 10.68 10.09
CA GLU A 270 0.60 10.40 10.41
C GLU A 270 1.12 9.16 9.68
N THR A 271 2.41 9.19 9.34
CA THR A 271 3.14 8.08 8.70
C THR A 271 4.55 8.07 9.26
N CYS A 272 5.23 6.94 9.15
CA CYS A 272 6.63 6.74 9.53
C CYS A 272 7.38 6.00 8.42
N PRO A 273 8.72 5.89 8.49
CA PRO A 273 9.45 4.84 7.77
C PRO A 273 8.71 3.50 7.87
N GLY A 274 8.61 2.73 6.78
CA GLY A 274 7.77 1.53 6.66
C GLY A 274 6.33 1.78 6.16
N SER A 275 5.85 3.02 6.22
CA SER A 275 4.52 3.38 5.69
C SER A 275 4.50 3.58 4.17
N SER A 276 5.65 3.72 3.50
CA SER A 276 5.71 3.85 2.03
C SER A 276 4.97 2.71 1.34
N GLY A 277 4.17 3.04 0.33
CA GLY A 277 3.33 2.10 -0.40
C GLY A 277 1.98 1.76 0.24
N ALA A 278 1.69 2.30 1.44
CA ALA A 278 0.42 2.09 2.13
C ALA A 278 -0.78 2.65 1.33
N PRO A 279 -1.97 2.04 1.42
CA PRO A 279 -3.19 2.63 0.90
C PRO A 279 -3.52 3.93 1.65
N VAL A 280 -3.69 5.01 0.88
CA VAL A 280 -4.20 6.30 1.36
C VAL A 280 -5.64 6.45 0.91
N ILE A 281 -6.54 6.58 1.87
CA ILE A 281 -7.98 6.62 1.64
C ILE A 281 -8.50 8.01 1.98
N VAL A 282 -9.30 8.59 1.08
CA VAL A 282 -10.07 9.79 1.39
C VAL A 282 -11.56 9.46 1.38
N LEU A 283 -12.22 9.75 2.49
CA LEU A 283 -13.66 9.67 2.64
C LEU A 283 -14.22 11.09 2.65
N VAL A 284 -15.09 11.39 1.69
CA VAL A 284 -15.67 12.72 1.54
C VAL A 284 -17.11 12.71 2.00
N PHE A 285 -17.44 13.61 2.92
CA PHE A 285 -18.76 13.68 3.53
C PHE A 285 -19.50 14.91 3.06
N ARG A 286 -20.71 14.69 2.56
CA ARG A 286 -21.61 15.75 2.14
C ARG A 286 -22.48 16.16 3.32
N GLU A 287 -22.50 17.45 3.64
CA GLU A 287 -23.51 17.99 4.54
C GLU A 287 -24.92 17.63 4.04
N LYS A 288 -25.82 17.37 4.99
CA LYS A 288 -27.22 17.05 4.70
C LYS A 288 -27.88 18.26 4.03
N GLY A 289 -28.00 18.22 2.71
CA GLY A 289 -28.71 19.26 1.97
C GLY A 289 -30.21 19.23 2.24
N LYS A 290 -30.88 20.39 2.21
CA LYS A 290 -32.34 20.54 2.41
C LYS A 290 -33.22 19.64 1.53
N TYR A 291 -32.68 19.05 0.46
CA TYR A 291 -33.43 18.33 -0.57
C TYR A 291 -33.19 16.81 -0.57
N TRP A 292 -32.43 16.25 0.37
CA TRP A 292 -32.10 14.81 0.40
C TRP A 292 -32.64 14.13 1.66
N ASN A 293 -33.67 13.28 1.49
CA ASN A 293 -34.24 12.49 2.58
C ASN A 293 -33.38 11.27 2.96
N SER A 294 -32.46 10.84 2.09
CA SER A 294 -31.43 9.86 2.43
C SER A 294 -30.31 10.56 3.21
N GLY A 295 -29.88 9.98 4.34
CA GLY A 295 -28.86 10.55 5.24
C GLY A 295 -27.52 10.93 4.59
N PRO A 296 -26.53 11.40 5.39
CA PRO A 296 -25.24 11.81 4.87
C PRO A 296 -24.63 10.71 3.99
N ARG A 297 -24.26 11.06 2.76
CA ARG A 297 -23.55 10.16 1.85
C ARG A 297 -22.06 10.34 2.05
N CYS A 298 -21.37 9.21 2.15
CA CYS A 298 -19.93 9.13 2.23
C CYS A 298 -19.43 8.53 0.91
N ASP A 299 -18.60 9.28 0.19
CA ASP A 299 -17.93 8.83 -1.02
C ASP A 299 -16.50 8.39 -0.65
N LEU A 300 -16.13 7.15 -0.92
CA LEU A 300 -14.79 6.57 -0.67
C LEU A 300 -13.89 6.81 -1.90
N THR A 301 -12.63 7.19 -1.70
CA THR A 301 -11.64 7.37 -2.78
C THR A 301 -10.31 6.76 -2.37
N PHE A 302 -9.72 5.93 -3.24
CA PHE A 302 -8.32 5.51 -3.10
C PHE A 302 -7.44 6.52 -3.83
N LEU A 303 -6.41 6.98 -3.14
CA LEU A 303 -5.33 7.73 -3.75
C LEU A 303 -4.22 6.78 -4.16
N ALA A 304 -3.24 7.31 -4.88
CA ALA A 304 -1.97 6.63 -5.08
C ALA A 304 -1.36 6.19 -3.72
N PRO A 305 -0.48 5.18 -3.70
CA PRO A 305 0.20 4.75 -2.49
C PRO A 305 0.86 5.93 -1.77
N HIS A 306 1.00 5.86 -0.44
CA HIS A 306 1.85 6.81 0.28
C HIS A 306 3.28 6.77 -0.30
N SER A 307 3.86 7.94 -0.58
CA SER A 307 5.17 8.05 -1.22
C SER A 307 6.22 8.63 -0.29
N GLN A 308 5.97 9.82 0.25
CA GLN A 308 6.99 10.58 0.97
C GLN A 308 6.43 11.54 2.01
N TRP A 309 7.30 11.95 2.93
CA TRP A 309 7.05 13.02 3.88
C TRP A 309 7.52 14.36 3.33
N LEU A 310 6.74 15.43 3.56
CA LEU A 310 7.09 16.79 3.16
C LEU A 310 7.51 17.59 4.40
N ALA A 311 8.79 17.94 4.45
CA ALA A 311 9.35 18.85 5.44
C ALA A 311 9.07 20.32 5.04
N GLU A 312 7.81 20.76 5.02
CA GLU A 312 7.48 22.17 4.88
C GLU A 312 7.42 22.85 6.25
N ALA A 313 7.96 24.07 6.35
CA ALA A 313 8.51 24.69 7.56
C ALA A 313 7.60 24.79 8.79
N ASP A 314 6.28 24.59 8.67
CA ASP A 314 5.34 24.69 9.80
C ASP A 314 4.27 23.58 9.82
N MET A 315 4.29 22.61 8.89
CA MET A 315 3.27 21.56 8.82
C MET A 315 3.87 20.20 8.46
N GLN A 316 3.68 19.21 9.35
CA GLN A 316 3.97 17.81 9.03
C GLN A 316 2.92 17.29 8.04
N LEU A 317 3.23 17.39 6.74
CA LEU A 317 2.38 16.88 5.66
C LEU A 317 3.00 15.63 5.05
N ASN A 318 2.14 14.69 4.68
CA ASN A 318 2.50 13.50 3.92
C ASN A 318 1.94 13.62 2.51
N GLN A 319 2.60 12.95 1.56
CA GLN A 319 2.26 13.00 0.15
C GLN A 319 2.08 11.58 -0.42
N SER A 320 0.97 11.36 -1.10
CA SER A 320 0.80 10.17 -1.94
C SER A 320 1.67 10.27 -3.20
N GLY A 321 1.84 9.17 -3.91
CA GLY A 321 2.25 9.21 -5.31
C GLY A 321 1.32 10.11 -6.15
N CYS A 322 1.73 10.35 -7.38
CA CYS A 322 0.96 11.11 -8.37
C CYS A 322 -0.05 10.15 -9.00
N GLY A 323 -1.33 10.46 -9.09
CA GLY A 323 -2.27 9.61 -9.83
C GLY A 323 -3.71 10.09 -9.77
N SER A 324 -4.22 10.53 -10.93
CA SER A 324 -5.60 11.03 -11.04
C SER A 324 -6.68 9.93 -10.99
N GLU A 325 -6.36 8.66 -11.26
CA GLU A 325 -7.32 7.56 -11.24
C GLU A 325 -6.58 6.21 -11.18
N LEU A 326 -6.41 5.61 -9.99
CA LEU A 326 -6.20 4.16 -9.89
C LEU A 326 -7.44 3.36 -10.34
N ALA A 327 -8.54 4.07 -10.61
CA ALA A 327 -9.83 3.51 -10.90
C ALA A 327 -9.97 3.15 -12.40
N SER A 328 -9.45 3.94 -13.34
CA SER A 328 -9.69 3.74 -14.79
C SER A 328 -8.75 2.74 -15.47
N TRP A 329 -8.00 1.94 -14.70
CA TRP A 329 -7.36 0.75 -15.26
C TRP A 329 -8.44 -0.29 -15.57
N ASP A 330 -9.07 -0.15 -16.73
CA ASP A 330 -9.80 -1.22 -17.42
C ASP A 330 -8.79 -2.34 -17.69
N PHE A 331 -8.53 -3.17 -16.67
CA PHE A 331 -7.81 -4.40 -16.88
C PHE A 331 -8.69 -5.26 -17.79
N PRO A 332 -8.25 -5.61 -19.00
CA PRO A 332 -9.06 -6.40 -19.90
C PRO A 332 -9.46 -7.68 -19.16
N SER A 333 -10.76 -7.88 -18.97
CA SER A 333 -11.34 -9.08 -18.37
C SER A 333 -11.10 -10.35 -19.18
N LYS A 334 -10.35 -10.27 -20.27
CA LYS A 334 -9.96 -11.40 -21.10
C LYS A 334 -8.67 -12.02 -20.56
N PRO A 335 -8.61 -13.36 -20.43
CA PRO A 335 -7.39 -14.03 -20.02
C PRO A 335 -6.25 -13.65 -20.97
N LEU A 336 -5.17 -13.10 -20.40
CA LEU A 336 -3.94 -12.80 -21.10
C LEU A 336 -3.43 -14.10 -21.73
N ASN A 337 -3.42 -14.16 -23.07
CA ASN A 337 -2.87 -15.30 -23.79
C ASN A 337 -1.39 -15.47 -23.47
N LYS A 338 -0.97 -16.73 -23.35
CA LYS A 338 0.42 -17.16 -23.08
C LYS A 338 1.36 -16.72 -24.20
N GLY A 339 1.87 -15.51 -24.10
CA GLY A 339 2.91 -14.98 -24.98
C GLY A 339 3.39 -13.66 -24.43
N LEU A 340 4.67 -13.62 -24.04
CA LEU A 340 5.47 -12.46 -23.63
C LEU A 340 4.74 -11.10 -23.59
N LEU A 341 4.55 -10.57 -22.38
CA LEU A 341 3.97 -9.25 -22.15
C LEU A 341 5.07 -8.18 -22.27
N MET A 342 5.16 -7.53 -23.43
CA MET A 342 5.65 -6.15 -23.54
C MET A 342 4.41 -5.29 -23.74
N ILE A 343 4.04 -4.49 -22.73
CA ILE A 343 3.03 -3.45 -22.90
C ILE A 343 3.70 -2.36 -23.74
N HIS A 344 3.46 -2.36 -25.05
CA HIS A 344 3.83 -1.21 -25.88
C HIS A 344 2.96 -0.02 -25.45
N LYS A 345 3.61 1.04 -24.95
CA LYS A 345 3.04 2.39 -24.93
C LYS A 345 2.49 2.68 -26.33
N LYS A 346 1.22 3.06 -26.43
CA LYS A 346 0.76 3.78 -27.62
C LYS A 346 1.43 5.16 -27.57
N ASP A 347 2.46 5.33 -28.39
CA ASP A 347 2.96 6.65 -28.71
C ASP A 347 1.85 7.38 -29.48
N THR A 348 1.23 8.36 -28.84
CA THR A 348 0.42 9.37 -29.52
C THR A 348 1.33 10.56 -29.83
N PHE A 349 1.53 10.79 -31.14
CA PHE A 349 2.07 12.02 -31.72
C PHE A 349 1.21 13.23 -31.39
#